data_AF-A0A9W5TX55-F1
#
_entry.id   AF-A0A9W5TX55-F1
#
_cell.length_a   1.000
_cell.length_b   1.000
_cell.length_c   1.000
_cell.angle_alpha   90.00
_cell.angle_beta   90.00
_cell.angle_gamma   90.00
#
_symmetry.space_group_name_H-M   'P 1'
#
loop_
_entity.id
_entity.type
_entity.pdbx_description
1 polymer ?
#
loop_
_entity_poly.entity_id
_entity_poly.type
_entity_poly.pdbx_seq_one_letter_code
_entity_poly.pdbx_strand_id
1 'polypeptide(L)'
;MKYGAILKACRTRSGLSQEELAHKLFINQSDVSKYENGTKEPSMSLFQAWAVNTQTSEVLVAFICGMDGMSILQNIASLVGLGTVWIGGLTCFF
;
A
#
# COMPACT_ATOMS: atom_id res chain seq x y z
N MET A 1 6.85 8.80 13.66
CA MET A 1 6.86 8.65 12.19
C MET A 1 5.55 9.19 11.61
N LYS A 2 5.54 9.90 10.47
CA LYS A 2 4.36 10.58 9.91
C LYS A 2 3.40 9.63 9.14
N TYR A 3 3.12 8.42 9.64
CA TYR A 3 2.31 7.44 8.91
C TYR A 3 0.80 7.75 8.94
N GLY A 4 0.29 8.46 9.96
CA GLY A 4 -1.15 8.78 10.06
C GLY A 4 -1.70 9.57 8.87
N ALA A 5 -0.92 10.55 8.38
CA ALA A 5 -1.27 11.31 7.18
C ALA A 5 -1.32 10.42 5.92
N ILE A 6 -0.47 9.40 5.85
CA ILE A 6 -0.44 8.45 4.74
C ILE A 6 -1.66 7.52 4.80
N LEU A 7 -1.98 6.99 5.99
CA LEU A 7 -3.19 6.18 6.21
C LEU A 7 -4.46 6.94 5.78
N LYS A 8 -4.53 8.23 6.13
CA LYS A 8 -5.60 9.12 5.71
C LYS A 8 -5.64 9.27 4.19
N ALA A 9 -4.50 9.52 3.56
CA ALA A 9 -4.41 9.66 2.10
C ALA A 9 -4.87 8.37 1.37
N CYS A 10 -4.46 7.20 1.86
CA CYS A 10 -4.86 5.90 1.34
C CYS A 10 -6.37 5.71 1.42
N ARG A 11 -6.98 5.98 2.58
CA ARG A 11 -8.43 5.92 2.74
C ARG A 11 -9.16 6.88 1.80
N THR A 12 -8.69 8.12 1.68
CA THR A 12 -9.35 9.11 0.81
C THR A 12 -9.24 8.74 -0.67
N ARG A 13 -8.10 8.17 -1.10
CA ARG A 13 -7.92 7.70 -2.47
C ARG A 13 -8.80 6.50 -2.82
N SER A 14 -9.11 5.66 -1.83
CA SER A 14 -10.04 4.54 -2.01
C SER A 14 -11.51 4.97 -1.92
N GLY A 15 -11.80 6.28 -1.77
CA GLY A 15 -13.16 6.81 -1.71
C GLY A 15 -13.94 6.45 -0.45
N LEU A 16 -13.28 5.96 0.60
CA LEU A 16 -13.94 5.52 1.83
C LEU A 16 -14.01 6.67 2.83
N SER A 17 -15.14 6.81 3.52
CA SER A 17 -15.25 7.57 4.77
C SER A 17 -14.54 6.84 5.93
N GLN A 18 -14.29 7.55 7.03
CA GLN A 18 -13.70 6.93 8.23
C GLN A 18 -14.64 5.85 8.81
N GLU A 19 -15.96 6.03 8.69
CA GLU A 19 -16.96 5.09 9.18
C GLU A 19 -17.01 3.82 8.33
N GLU A 20 -17.01 3.94 7.00
CA GLU A 20 -16.98 2.79 6.10
C GLU A 20 -15.70 1.96 6.27
N LEU A 21 -14.56 2.62 6.45
CA LEU A 21 -13.31 1.93 6.73
C LEU A 21 -13.34 1.25 8.11
N ALA A 22 -13.87 1.91 9.12
CA ALA A 22 -14.01 1.35 10.46
C ALA A 22 -14.87 0.08 10.46
N HIS A 23 -15.99 0.11 9.73
CA HIS A 23 -16.86 -1.04 9.53
C HIS A 23 -16.13 -2.20 8.83
N LYS A 24 -15.34 -1.92 7.79
CA LYS A 24 -14.53 -2.94 7.10
C LYS A 24 -13.42 -3.54 7.97
N LEU A 25 -12.86 -2.73 8.89
CA LEU A 25 -11.79 -3.14 9.79
C LEU A 25 -12.30 -3.71 11.12
N PHE A 26 -13.61 -3.74 11.34
CA PHE A 26 -14.24 -4.15 12.60
C PHE A 26 -13.70 -3.37 13.82
N ILE A 27 -13.47 -2.06 13.66
CA ILE A 27 -13.04 -1.15 14.73
C ILE A 27 -13.98 0.06 14.82
N ASN A 28 -13.79 0.91 15.84
CA ASN A 28 -14.56 2.15 15.95
C ASN A 28 -14.03 3.22 14.98
N GLN A 29 -14.93 4.05 14.46
CA GLN A 29 -14.56 5.23 13.65
C GLN A 29 -13.61 6.18 14.41
N SER A 30 -13.80 6.30 15.72
CA SER A 30 -12.92 7.13 16.57
C SER A 30 -11.49 6.57 16.64
N ASP A 31 -11.31 5.25 16.52
CA ASP A 31 -9.99 4.64 16.43
C ASP A 31 -9.33 4.97 15.08
N VAL A 32 -10.08 4.88 13.97
CA VAL A 32 -9.60 5.33 12.64
C VAL A 32 -9.09 6.78 12.70
N SER A 33 -9.87 7.68 13.30
CA SER A 33 -9.46 9.09 13.48
C SER A 33 -8.18 9.22 14.31
N LYS A 34 -8.03 8.46 15.39
CA LYS A 34 -6.82 8.48 16.22
C LYS A 34 -5.59 7.97 15.47
N TYR A 35 -5.73 6.92 14.67
CA TYR A 35 -4.63 6.39 13.84
C TYR A 35 -4.21 7.41 12.76
N GLU A 36 -5.17 8.05 12.09
CA GLU A 36 -4.90 9.08 11.08
C GLU A 36 -4.22 10.33 11.67
N ASN A 37 -4.57 10.69 12.90
CA ASN A 37 -3.98 11.82 13.62
C ASN A 37 -2.68 11.46 14.36
N GLY A 38 -2.28 10.18 14.36
CA GLY A 38 -1.08 9.70 15.06
C GLY A 38 -1.19 9.73 16.59
N THR A 39 -2.40 9.83 17.15
CA THR A 39 -2.62 9.80 18.60
C THR A 39 -2.78 8.38 19.15
N LYS A 40 -2.86 7.39 18.26
CA LYS A 40 -2.83 5.96 18.58
C LYS A 40 -1.96 5.25 17.55
N GLU A 41 -1.15 4.29 18.00
CA GLU A 41 -0.33 3.48 17.10
C GLU A 41 -1.10 2.22 16.63
N PRO A 42 -1.20 1.96 15.32
CA PRO A 42 -1.81 0.73 14.82
C PRO A 42 -0.88 -0.46 15.02
N SER A 43 -1.44 -1.64 15.31
CA SER A 43 -0.65 -2.87 15.26
C SER A 43 -0.31 -3.25 13.82
N MET A 44 0.72 -4.08 13.64
CA MET A 44 1.12 -4.54 12.31
C MET A 44 -0.02 -5.25 11.55
N SER A 45 -0.82 -6.06 12.25
CA SER A 45 -2.00 -6.71 11.68
C SER A 45 -3.05 -5.70 11.22
N LEU A 46 -3.23 -4.60 11.94
CA LEU A 46 -4.16 -3.55 11.57
C LEU A 46 -3.67 -2.78 10.34
N PHE A 47 -2.37 -2.51 10.24
CA PHE A 47 -1.76 -1.93 9.03
C PHE A 47 -1.99 -2.80 7.79
N GLN A 48 -1.80 -4.11 7.92
CA GLN A 48 -2.06 -5.04 6.82
C GLN A 48 -3.53 -5.03 6.41
N ALA A 49 -4.45 -5.10 7.37
CA ALA A 49 -5.89 -5.03 7.10
C ALA A 49 -6.28 -3.69 6.43
N TRP A 50 -5.67 -2.58 6.84
CA TRP A 50 -5.89 -1.26 6.25
C TRP A 50 -5.42 -1.19 4.80
N ALA A 51 -4.23 -1.72 4.50
CA ALA A 51 -3.68 -1.75 3.14
C ALA A 51 -4.58 -2.56 2.19
N VAL A 52 -5.04 -3.74 2.64
CA VAL A 52 -5.96 -4.60 1.89
C VAL A 52 -7.29 -3.89 1.60
N ASN A 53 -7.90 -3.25 2.61
CA ASN A 53 -9.21 -2.61 2.46
C ASN A 53 -9.20 -1.31 1.66
N THR A 54 -8.06 -0.60 1.64
CA THR A 54 -7.90 0.62 0.84
C THR A 54 -7.36 0.35 -0.57
N GLN A 55 -7.18 -0.93 -0.94
CA GLN A 55 -6.52 -1.35 -2.18
C GLN A 55 -5.18 -0.63 -2.43
N THR A 56 -4.49 -0.29 -1.34
CA THR A 56 -3.18 0.35 -1.44
C THR A 56 -2.14 -0.75 -1.56
N SER A 57 -1.32 -0.66 -2.61
CA SER A 57 -0.24 -1.59 -2.90
C SER A 57 0.66 -1.79 -1.68
N GLU A 58 1.22 -3.00 -1.54
CA GLU A 58 2.14 -3.42 -0.47
C GLU A 58 3.30 -2.45 -0.19
N VAL A 59 3.54 -1.53 -1.11
CA VAL A 59 4.38 -0.33 -0.98
C VAL A 59 4.13 0.45 0.32
N LEU A 60 2.88 0.64 0.76
CA LEU A 60 2.61 1.34 2.02
C LEU A 60 3.16 0.56 3.23
N VAL A 61 2.92 -0.75 3.23
CA VAL A 61 3.38 -1.66 4.28
C VAL A 61 4.90 -1.74 4.27
N ALA A 62 5.51 -1.89 3.09
CA ALA A 62 6.96 -1.93 2.90
C ALA A 62 7.65 -0.63 3.34
N PHE A 63 7.06 0.52 3.01
CA PHE A 63 7.56 1.84 3.42
C PHE A 63 7.47 2.04 4.94
N ILE A 64 6.38 1.59 5.59
CA ILE A 64 6.21 1.70 7.04
C ILE A 64 7.09 0.68 7.79
N CYS A 65 7.28 -0.51 7.25
CA CYS A 65 8.13 -1.57 7.83
C CYS A 65 9.64 -1.36 7.61
N GLY A 66 10.04 -0.29 6.90
CA GLY A 66 11.45 0.05 6.71
C GLY A 66 12.20 -0.87 5.76
N MET A 67 11.50 -1.60 4.87
CA MET A 67 12.16 -2.29 3.77
C MET A 67 12.33 -1.32 2.60
N ASP A 68 13.55 -1.24 2.08
CA ASP A 68 13.89 -0.56 0.83
C ASP A 68 12.85 -0.87 -0.25
N GLY A 69 11.92 0.08 -0.47
CA GLY A 69 10.87 -0.02 -1.49
C GLY A 69 11.41 -0.20 -2.92
N MET A 70 12.73 -0.08 -3.11
CA MET A 70 13.47 -0.42 -4.32
C MET A 70 13.39 -1.91 -4.69
N SER A 71 13.35 -2.81 -3.72
CA SER A 71 13.28 -4.27 -3.98
C SER A 71 11.92 -4.71 -4.53
N ILE A 72 10.85 -4.08 -4.06
CA ILE A 72 9.48 -4.34 -4.55
C ILE A 72 9.29 -3.73 -5.95
N LEU A 73 9.87 -2.54 -6.20
CA LEU A 73 9.82 -1.90 -7.50
C LEU A 73 10.52 -2.74 -8.59
N GLN A 74 11.64 -3.41 -8.25
CA GLN A 74 12.32 -4.32 -9.19
C GLN A 74 11.50 -5.56 -9.55
N ASN A 75 10.76 -6.15 -8.60
CA ASN A 75 9.93 -7.32 -8.86
C ASN A 75 8.66 -7.00 -9.67
N ILE A 76 8.13 -5.77 -9.56
CA ILE A 76 7.00 -5.33 -10.39
C ILE A 76 7.48 -4.90 -11.79
N ALA A 77 8.65 -4.24 -11.88
CA ALA A 77 9.24 -3.85 -13.16
C ALA A 77 9.68 -5.07 -14.02
N SER A 78 10.18 -6.14 -13.39
CA SER A 78 10.52 -7.37 -14.10
C SER A 78 9.30 -8.13 -14.63
N LEU A 79 8.12 -7.99 -14.00
CA LEU A 79 6.86 -8.53 -14.51
C LEU A 79 6.32 -7.76 -15.72
N VAL A 80 6.50 -6.43 -15.77
CA VAL A 80 6.09 -5.59 -16.91
C VAL A 80 7.11 -5.66 -18.06
N GLY A 81 8.38 -5.97 -17.77
CA GLY A 81 9.47 -6.10 -18.75
C GLY A 81 9.44 -7.34 -19.65
N LEU A 82 8.52 -8.29 -19.43
CA LEU A 82 8.38 -9.49 -20.28
C LEU A 82 7.32 -9.35 -21.39
N GLY A 83 6.64 -8.19 -21.49
CA GLY A 83 5.51 -7.98 -22.40
C GLY A 83 5.83 -7.31 -23.75
N THR A 84 7.06 -6.83 -23.97
CA THR A 84 7.45 -6.27 -25.28
C THR A 84 8.73 -6.93 -25.78
N VAL A 85 8.59 -8.17 -26.24
CA VAL A 85 9.45 -8.69 -27.31
C VAL A 85 9.33 -7.68 -28.46
N TRP A 86 10.37 -6.87 -28.62
CA TRP A 86 10.52 -5.99 -29.75
C TRP A 86 10.56 -6.84 -31.01
N ILE A 87 9.43 -6.85 -31.72
CA ILE A 87 9.30 -7.35 -33.09
C ILE A 87 10.09 -6.37 -33.97
N GLY A 88 11.40 -6.60 -34.13
CA GLY A 88 12.23 -5.66 -34.87
C GLY A 88 13.72 -5.90 -34.78
N GLY A 89 14.19 -7.03 -35.31
CA GLY A 89 15.57 -7.16 -35.80
C GLY A 89 16.51 -7.99 -34.95
N LEU A 90 16.90 -9.13 -35.53
CA LEU A 90 18.09 -9.92 -35.24
C LEU A 90 18.05 -10.84 -34.00
N THR A 91 17.72 -12.10 -34.27
CA THR A 91 18.02 -13.26 -33.44
C THR A 91 19.52 -13.43 -33.27
N CYS A 92 20.04 -13.29 -32.05
CA CYS A 92 21.31 -13.89 -31.64
C CYS A 92 21.15 -14.55 -30.27
N PHE A 93 20.95 -15.87 -30.28
CA PHE A 93 21.29 -16.77 -29.18
C PHE A 93 22.82 -16.92 -29.18
N PHE A 94 23.45 -16.70 -28.03
CA PHE A 94 24.63 -17.43 -27.59
C PHE A 94 24.57 -17.56 -26.06
#